data_AF-Q14F62-F1
#
_entry.id   AF-Q14F62-F1
#
_cell.length_a   1.000
_cell.length_b   1.000
_cell.length_c   1.000
_cell.angle_alpha   90.00
_cell.angle_beta   90.00
_cell.angle_gamma   90.00
#
_symmetry.space_group_name_H-M   'P 1'
#
loop_
_entity.id
_entity.type
_entity.pdbx_description
1 polymer ?
#
loop_
_entity_poly.entity_id
_entity_poly.type
_entity_poly.pdbx_seq_one_letter_code
_entity_poly.pdbx_strand_id
1 'polypeptide(L)'
;MGITGMIYMVTMVFSLIVLILSSSAAKYDYLQFTQQYQPAACKFHHTPCKDPSDKLFTVHGLWPSNFNGPDPENCKVKPTASQTIDTSLKPQLEIIWPNV
;
A
#
# COMPACT_ATOMS: atom_id res chain seq x y z
N MET A 1 -25.53 29.05 -30.27
CA MET A 1 -25.77 27.60 -30.07
C MET A 1 -27.24 27.40 -29.73
N GLY A 2 -27.94 26.50 -30.43
CA GLY A 2 -29.33 26.18 -30.11
C GLY A 2 -29.47 25.44 -28.78
N ILE A 3 -30.70 25.34 -28.27
CA ILE A 3 -31.04 24.69 -26.99
C ILE A 3 -30.41 23.29 -26.88
N THR A 4 -30.47 22.51 -27.97
CA THR A 4 -29.85 21.19 -28.08
C THR A 4 -28.33 21.22 -27.85
N GLY A 5 -27.63 22.19 -28.44
CA GLY A 5 -26.18 22.34 -28.24
C GLY A 5 -25.81 22.77 -26.83
N MET A 6 -26.65 23.57 -26.17
CA MET A 6 -26.48 23.95 -24.78
C MET A 6 -26.65 22.73 -23.85
N ILE A 7 -27.64 21.88 -24.11
CA ILE A 7 -27.87 20.64 -23.35
C ILE A 7 -26.66 19.70 -23.46
N TYR A 8 -26.12 19.48 -24.67
CA TYR A 8 -24.93 18.63 -24.84
C TYR A 8 -23.69 19.17 -24.13
N MET A 9 -23.49 20.48 -24.13
CA MET A 9 -22.37 21.09 -23.40
C MET A 9 -22.51 20.89 -21.89
N VAL A 10 -23.71 21.10 -21.34
CA VAL A 10 -23.96 20.94 -19.90
C VAL A 10 -23.80 19.48 -19.47
N THR A 11 -24.32 18.53 -20.25
CA THR A 11 -24.19 17.10 -19.92
C THR A 11 -22.74 16.62 -19.98
N MET A 12 -21.97 17.05 -20.99
CA MET A 12 -20.55 16.70 -21.11
C MET A 12 -19.72 17.24 -19.94
N VAL A 13 -19.93 18.50 -19.56
CA VAL A 13 -19.25 19.12 -18.42
C VAL A 13 -19.61 18.41 -17.11
N PHE A 14 -20.89 18.08 -16.92
CA PHE A 14 -21.34 17.35 -15.74
C PHE A 14 -20.72 15.95 -15.65
N SER A 15 -20.67 15.20 -16.76
CA SER A 15 -20.02 13.88 -16.81
C SER A 15 -18.52 13.94 -16.49
N LEU A 16 -17.81 14.95 -16.99
CA LEU A 16 -16.39 15.19 -16.66
C LEU A 16 -16.19 15.47 -15.17
N ILE A 17 -17.04 16.29 -14.56
CA ILE A 17 -16.97 16.60 -13.12
C ILE A 17 -17.20 15.33 -12.29
N VAL A 18 -18.19 14.52 -12.65
CA VAL A 18 -18.47 13.25 -11.95
C VAL A 18 -17.28 12.29 -12.05
N LEU A 19 -16.64 12.18 -13.21
CA LEU A 19 -15.44 11.34 -13.40
C LEU A 19 -14.27 11.79 -12.52
N ILE A 20 -14.00 13.10 -12.43
CA ILE A 20 -12.92 13.67 -11.62
C ILE A 20 -13.16 13.42 -10.12
N LEU A 21 -14.41 13.56 -9.67
CA LEU A 21 -14.79 13.40 -8.26
C LEU A 21 -14.88 11.92 -7.82
N SER A 22 -14.95 10.98 -8.76
CA SER A 22 -15.14 9.55 -8.48
C SER A 22 -13.87 8.79 -8.08
N SER A 23 -12.68 9.41 -8.19
CA SER A 23 -11.42 8.74 -7.84
C SER A 23 -11.26 8.62 -6.31
N SER A 24 -11.72 7.51 -5.75
CA SER A 24 -11.68 7.20 -4.30
C SER A 24 -10.68 6.09 -3.91
N ALA A 25 -9.52 6.03 -4.56
CA ALA A 25 -8.38 5.25 -4.06
C ALA A 25 -7.56 6.11 -3.09
N ALA A 26 -7.06 5.51 -2.00
CA ALA A 26 -6.09 6.18 -1.13
C ALA A 26 -4.93 6.68 -2.01
N LYS A 27 -4.71 8.00 -2.03
CA LYS A 27 -3.71 8.62 -2.90
C LYS A 27 -2.33 8.40 -2.30
N TYR A 28 -1.55 7.57 -2.97
CA TYR A 28 -0.11 7.50 -2.85
C TYR A 28 0.48 7.57 -4.26
N ASP A 29 1.73 8.00 -4.37
CA ASP A 29 2.40 8.20 -5.66
C ASP A 29 3.19 6.95 -6.10
N TYR A 30 3.82 6.24 -5.15
CA TYR A 30 4.62 5.06 -5.42
C TYR A 30 4.63 4.07 -4.24
N LEU A 31 5.17 2.86 -4.47
CA LEU A 31 5.41 1.87 -3.41
C LEU A 31 6.90 1.75 -3.11
N GLN A 32 7.26 1.87 -1.84
CA GLN A 32 8.58 1.50 -1.36
C GLN A 32 8.58 0.03 -0.93
N PHE A 33 9.38 -0.79 -1.62
CA PHE A 33 9.69 -2.15 -1.19
C PHE A 33 11.00 -2.13 -0.41
N THR A 34 10.90 -2.26 0.91
CA THR A 34 12.05 -2.18 1.83
C THR A 34 12.44 -3.56 2.32
N GLN A 35 13.75 -3.78 2.46
CA GLN A 35 14.34 -5.01 2.96
C GLN A 35 15.27 -4.69 4.13
N GLN A 36 15.37 -5.61 5.09
CA GLN A 36 16.24 -5.52 6.25
C GLN A 36 17.23 -6.67 6.29
N TYR A 37 18.47 -6.36 6.65
CA TYR A 37 19.49 -7.39 6.89
C TYR A 37 19.32 -7.93 8.30
N GLN A 38 18.95 -9.21 8.43
CA GLN A 38 18.51 -9.77 9.72
C GLN A 38 19.54 -9.62 10.84
N PRO A 39 20.85 -9.92 10.65
CA PRO A 39 21.82 -9.79 11.73
C PRO A 39 21.98 -8.35 12.24
N ALA A 40 21.81 -7.36 11.36
CA ALA A 40 21.83 -5.96 11.77
C ALA A 40 20.55 -5.61 12.54
N ALA A 41 19.37 -5.94 12.01
CA ALA A 41 18.09 -5.68 12.66
C ALA A 41 18.05 -6.27 14.08
N CYS A 42 18.48 -7.53 14.22
CA CYS A 42 18.57 -8.24 15.50
C CYS A 42 19.50 -7.58 16.52
N LYS A 43 20.60 -6.98 16.06
CA LYS A 43 21.55 -6.32 16.96
C LYS A 43 21.00 -5.01 17.52
N PHE A 44 20.10 -4.34 16.80
CA PHE A 44 19.53 -3.06 17.20
C PHE A 44 18.19 -3.18 17.95
N HIS A 45 17.50 -4.32 17.87
CA HIS A 45 16.24 -4.55 18.58
C HIS A 45 16.45 -5.03 20.02
N HIS A 46 15.55 -4.58 20.91
CA HIS A 46 15.53 -5.03 22.31
C HIS A 46 14.93 -6.44 22.47
N THR A 47 14.19 -6.91 21.46
CA THR A 47 13.59 -8.24 21.44
C THR A 47 14.63 -9.28 21.02
N PRO A 48 14.81 -10.39 21.75
CA PRO A 48 15.72 -11.45 21.34
C PRO A 48 15.28 -12.07 20.01
N CYS A 49 16.16 -12.04 19.01
CA CYS A 49 16.00 -12.82 17.79
C CYS A 49 16.21 -14.31 18.04
N LYS A 50 15.67 -15.14 17.15
CA LYS A 50 16.04 -16.56 17.08
C LYS A 50 17.48 -16.66 16.55
N ASP A 51 18.34 -17.37 17.29
CA ASP A 51 19.77 -17.52 17.00
C ASP A 51 20.03 -18.90 16.34
N PRO A 52 20.75 -19.00 15.22
CA PRO A 52 21.28 -17.90 14.41
C PRO A 52 20.24 -17.27 13.49
N SER A 53 20.25 -15.94 13.41
CA SER A 53 19.57 -15.21 12.34
C SER A 53 20.23 -15.55 11.01
N ASP A 54 19.45 -15.78 9.96
CA ASP A 54 20.00 -16.02 8.64
C ASP A 54 20.72 -14.77 8.13
N LYS A 55 21.84 -14.94 7.42
CA LYS A 55 22.61 -13.82 6.86
C LYS A 55 22.01 -13.35 5.53
N LEU A 56 20.72 -13.00 5.56
CA LEU A 56 19.93 -12.67 4.39
C LEU A 56 19.25 -11.30 4.55
N PHE A 57 18.87 -10.72 3.42
CA PHE A 57 17.90 -9.63 3.39
C PHE A 57 16.50 -10.26 3.32
N THR A 58 15.63 -9.82 4.21
CA THR A 58 14.21 -10.18 4.19
C THR A 58 13.36 -8.94 4.09
N VAL A 59 12.10 -9.09 3.67
CA VAL A 59 11.16 -7.99 3.55
C VAL A 59 10.97 -7.32 4.91
N HIS A 60 11.09 -5.99 4.93
CA HIS A 60 10.70 -5.15 6.05
C HIS A 60 9.27 -4.67 5.86
N GLY A 61 8.98 -4.09 4.69
CA GLY A 61 7.60 -3.87 4.27
C GLY A 61 7.42 -3.32 2.87
N LEU A 62 6.14 -3.17 2.52
CA LEU A 62 5.68 -2.52 1.29
C LEU A 62 4.84 -1.30 1.68
N TRP A 63 5.33 -0.10 1.33
CA TRP A 63 4.85 1.15 1.91
C TRP A 63 4.30 2.05 0.81
N PRO A 64 3.01 2.41 0.84
CA PRO A 64 2.48 3.48 0.02
C PRO A 64 3.13 4.81 0.39
N SER A 65 3.68 5.52 -0.59
CA SER A 65 4.49 6.72 -0.35
C SER A 65 4.21 7.84 -1.34
N ASN A 66 4.50 9.07 -0.94
CA ASN A 66 4.30 10.28 -1.73
C ASN A 66 5.65 10.89 -2.14
N PHE A 67 5.73 11.49 -3.33
CA PHE A 67 6.93 12.24 -3.74
C PHE A 67 7.15 13.47 -2.88
N ASN A 68 6.06 14.07 -2.39
CA ASN A 68 6.07 15.28 -1.59
C ASN A 68 5.15 15.12 -0.39
N GLY A 69 5.60 15.62 0.77
CA GLY A 69 4.83 15.51 2.01
C GLY A 69 4.93 14.12 2.66
N PRO A 70 4.17 13.90 3.74
CA PRO A 70 4.22 12.63 4.48
C PRO A 70 3.57 11.49 3.71
N ASP A 71 4.05 10.28 3.98
CA ASP A 71 3.45 9.06 3.47
C ASP A 71 2.09 8.79 4.15
N PRO A 72 1.11 8.24 3.43
CA PRO A 72 -0.17 7.89 4.02
C PRO A 72 -0.03 6.70 4.97
N GLU A 73 -0.58 6.84 6.17
CA GLU A 73 -0.60 5.81 7.20
C GLU A 73 -2.02 5.64 7.76
N ASN A 74 -2.30 4.47 8.35
CA ASN A 74 -3.56 4.18 9.05
C ASN A 74 -4.83 4.48 8.20
N CYS A 75 -4.75 4.22 6.90
CA CYS A 75 -5.83 4.46 5.94
C CYS A 75 -7.13 3.75 6.37
N LYS A 76 -8.27 4.42 6.20
CA LYS A 76 -9.59 3.81 6.46
C LYS A 76 -9.78 2.60 5.54
N VAL A 77 -9.75 1.41 6.13
CA VAL A 77 -10.02 0.16 5.42
C VAL A 77 -11.51 0.06 5.18
N LYS A 78 -11.95 -0.08 3.91
CA LYS A 78 -13.32 -0.53 3.64
C LYS A 78 -13.43 -1.96 4.17
N PRO A 79 -14.47 -2.33 4.93
CA PRO A 79 -14.61 -3.69 5.43
C PRO A 79 -14.85 -4.64 4.24
N THR A 80 -13.76 -5.11 3.66
CA THR A 80 -13.76 -6.21 2.70
C THR A 80 -13.85 -7.50 3.50
N ALA A 81 -14.71 -8.42 3.08
CA ALA A 81 -14.86 -9.72 3.71
C ALA A 81 -13.48 -10.33 3.98
N SER A 82 -13.18 -10.56 5.27
CA SER A 82 -12.02 -11.30 5.78
C SER A 82 -10.78 -11.19 4.88
N GLN A 83 -9.92 -10.20 5.15
CA GLN A 83 -8.52 -10.20 4.65
C GLN A 83 -7.73 -11.31 5.38
N THR A 84 -8.16 -12.56 5.22
CA THR A 84 -7.41 -13.73 5.62
C THR A 84 -6.30 -13.92 4.60
N ILE A 85 -5.05 -13.84 5.08
CA ILE A 85 -3.87 -14.25 4.30
C ILE A 85 -4.14 -15.68 3.82
N ASP A 86 -4.01 -15.89 2.50
CA ASP A 86 -4.10 -17.21 1.89
C ASP A 86 -3.17 -18.17 2.64
N THR A 87 -3.70 -19.28 3.14
CA THR A 87 -2.93 -20.25 3.93
C THR A 87 -1.78 -20.85 3.14
N SER A 88 -1.87 -20.88 1.80
CA SER A 88 -0.78 -21.32 0.92
C SER A 88 0.42 -20.36 0.89
N LEU A 89 0.23 -19.08 1.22
CA LEU A 89 1.31 -18.07 1.24
C LEU A 89 2.10 -18.08 2.55
N LYS A 90 1.53 -18.61 3.65
CA LYS A 90 2.15 -18.58 4.98
C LYS A 90 3.58 -19.15 5.01
N PRO A 91 3.87 -20.33 4.44
CA PRO A 91 5.23 -20.89 4.47
C PRO A 91 6.26 -20.02 3.74
N GLN A 92 5.84 -19.33 2.69
CA GLN A 92 6.73 -18.42 1.95
C GLN A 92 7.00 -17.15 2.77
N LEU A 93 5.96 -16.59 3.40
CA LEU A 93 6.08 -15.40 4.24
C LEU A 93 6.98 -15.63 5.46
N GLU A 94 6.94 -16.82 6.06
CA GLU A 94 7.85 -17.18 7.17
C GLU A 94 9.33 -17.15 6.76
N ILE A 95 9.64 -17.33 5.47
CA ILE A 95 11.00 -17.31 4.94
C ILE A 95 11.38 -15.91 4.44
N ILE A 96 10.52 -15.28 3.63
CA ILE A 96 10.86 -14.02 2.93
C ILE A 96 10.51 -12.78 3.73
N TRP A 97 9.56 -12.86 4.67
CA TRP A 97 9.09 -11.76 5.51
C TRP A 97 8.91 -12.19 6.99
N PRO A 98 9.95 -12.75 7.62
CA PRO A 98 9.91 -13.12 9.02
C PRO A 98 9.83 -11.89 9.92
N ASN A 99 9.25 -12.09 11.10
CA ASN A 99 9.43 -11.17 12.21
C ASN A 99 10.79 -11.44 12.86
N VAL A 100 11.74 -10.55 12.62
CA VAL A 100 13.10 -10.61 13.20
C VAL A 100 13.24 -9.62 14.34
#